data_AF-A0AA51SAD3-F1
#
_entry.id   AF-A0AA51SAD3-F1
#
_cell.length_a   1.000
_cell.length_b   1.000
_cell.length_c   1.000
_cell.angle_alpha   90.00
_cell.angle_beta   90.00
_cell.angle_gamma   90.00
#
_symmetry.space_group_name_H-M   'P 1'
#
loop_
_entity.id
_entity.type
_entity.pdbx_description
1 polymer ?
#
loop_
_entity_poly.entity_id
_entity_poly.type
_entity_poly.pdbx_seq_one_letter_code
_entity_poly.pdbx_strand_id
1 'polypeptide(L)'
;MSQKIDLYDHSSNYYHGQIKDDGNIDLYSPSNSYYHGKLKSNGNIEIYDSGNNFYHGKLKSNGNIDLYDPEGNYWHGKVKA
;
A
#
# COMPACT_ATOMS: atom_id res chain seq x y z
N MET A 1 13.03 11.63 -4.23
CA MET A 1 13.21 10.88 -2.97
C MET A 1 11.99 10.01 -2.71
N SER A 2 12.17 8.70 -2.51
CA SER A 2 11.05 7.84 -2.12
C SER A 2 10.66 8.03 -0.65
N GLN A 3 9.39 7.79 -0.33
CA GLN A 3 8.85 7.77 1.03
C GLN A 3 8.61 6.34 1.46
N LYS A 4 9.13 5.92 2.61
CA LYS A 4 8.89 4.56 3.12
C LYS A 4 7.45 4.46 3.65
N ILE A 5 6.83 3.30 3.46
CA ILE A 5 5.50 3.01 3.97
C ILE A 5 5.47 1.67 4.69
N ASP A 6 4.62 1.58 5.69
CA ASP A 6 4.27 0.35 6.38
C ASP A 6 2.77 0.12 6.26
N LEU A 7 2.36 -1.12 6.03
CA LEU A 7 0.97 -1.55 5.99
C LEU A 7 0.77 -2.80 6.86
N TYR A 8 -0.44 -2.95 7.34
CA TYR A 8 -0.91 -4.10 8.10
C TYR A 8 -2.23 -4.56 7.48
N ASP A 9 -2.33 -5.85 7.21
CA ASP A 9 -3.59 -6.45 6.74
C ASP A 9 -4.57 -6.69 7.90
N HIS A 10 -5.75 -7.18 7.56
CA HIS A 10 -6.78 -7.60 8.52
C HIS A 10 -6.27 -8.60 9.58
N SER A 11 -5.28 -9.43 9.23
CA SER A 11 -4.67 -10.44 10.09
C SER A 11 -3.45 -9.91 10.86
N SER A 12 -3.17 -8.60 10.81
CA SER A 12 -2.01 -7.95 11.42
C SER A 12 -0.65 -8.40 10.84
N ASN A 13 -0.62 -8.96 9.63
CA ASN A 13 0.62 -9.23 8.92
C ASN A 13 1.26 -7.91 8.49
N TYR A 14 2.57 -7.78 8.69
CA TYR A 14 3.31 -6.55 8.41
C TYR A 14 3.89 -6.53 6.99
N TYR A 15 3.60 -5.46 6.26
CA TYR A 15 4.12 -5.20 4.93
C TYR A 15 4.96 -3.92 4.96
N HIS A 16 6.09 -3.93 4.26
CA HIS A 16 6.95 -2.76 4.16
C HIS A 16 7.20 -2.40 2.70
N GLY A 17 7.41 -1.12 2.45
CA GLY A 17 7.56 -0.65 1.09
C GLY A 17 7.95 0.81 0.98
N GLN A 18 7.72 1.34 -0.21
CA GLN A 18 7.96 2.74 -0.51
C GLN A 18 7.02 3.26 -1.60
N ILE A 19 6.76 4.57 -1.56
CA ILE A 19 6.16 5.35 -2.62
C ILE A 19 7.29 6.15 -3.28
N LYS A 20 7.49 5.97 -4.58
CA LYS A 20 8.47 6.71 -5.39
C LYS A 20 7.93 8.10 -5.76
N ASP A 21 8.81 9.00 -6.20
CA ASP A 21 8.43 10.39 -6.57
C ASP A 21 7.37 10.46 -7.67
N ASP A 22 7.39 9.50 -8.57
CA ASP A 22 6.42 9.40 -9.66
C ASP A 22 5.08 8.79 -9.21
N GLY A 23 4.93 8.48 -7.91
CA GLY A 23 3.78 7.82 -7.32
C GLY A 23 3.77 6.30 -7.44
N ASN A 24 4.78 5.66 -8.04
CA ASN A 24 4.85 4.19 -8.07
C ASN A 24 5.06 3.64 -6.66
N ILE A 25 4.38 2.54 -6.34
CA ILE A 25 4.44 1.89 -5.04
C ILE A 25 5.09 0.53 -5.19
N ASP A 26 6.05 0.22 -4.33
CA ASP A 26 6.62 -1.12 -4.15
C ASP A 26 6.35 -1.55 -2.70
N LEU A 27 5.84 -2.78 -2.52
CA LEU A 27 5.49 -3.34 -1.21
C LEU A 27 5.91 -4.81 -1.14
N TYR A 28 6.32 -5.24 0.04
CA TYR A 28 6.77 -6.60 0.32
C TYR A 28 6.07 -7.14 1.56
N SER A 29 5.56 -8.37 1.45
CA SER A 29 4.94 -9.10 2.57
C SER A 29 5.98 -9.73 3.51
N PRO A 30 5.56 -10.25 4.68
CA PRO A 30 6.44 -11.03 5.55
C PRO A 30 7.04 -12.26 4.85
N SER A 31 6.31 -12.84 3.89
CA SER A 31 6.74 -13.99 3.08
C SER A 31 7.53 -13.59 1.83
N ASN A 32 7.95 -12.32 1.73
CA ASN A 32 8.69 -11.75 0.61
C ASN A 32 7.93 -11.76 -0.73
N SER A 33 6.60 -11.79 -0.68
CA SER A 33 5.75 -11.61 -1.85
C SER A 33 5.74 -10.13 -2.25
N TYR A 34 5.85 -9.85 -3.55
CA TYR A 34 5.93 -8.50 -4.09
C TYR A 34 4.56 -7.98 -4.52
N TYR A 35 4.33 -6.71 -4.22
CA TYR A 35 3.15 -5.94 -4.59
C TYR A 35 3.62 -4.65 -5.26
N HIS A 36 2.94 -4.25 -6.34
CA HIS A 36 3.23 -3.02 -7.05
C HIS A 36 1.98 -2.18 -7.21
N GLY A 37 2.13 -0.86 -7.30
CA GLY A 37 0.96 0.00 -7.37
C GLY A 37 1.26 1.43 -7.78
N LYS A 38 0.22 2.26 -7.67
CA LYS A 38 0.25 3.68 -7.98
C LYS A 38 -0.52 4.49 -6.94
N LEU A 39 0.14 5.51 -6.41
CA LEU A 39 -0.48 6.65 -5.75
C LEU A 39 -0.82 7.71 -6.81
N LYS A 40 -2.09 8.09 -6.87
CA LYS A 40 -2.60 9.15 -7.74
C LYS A 40 -2.55 10.50 -7.03
N SER A 41 -2.52 11.59 -7.79
CA SER A 41 -2.43 12.96 -7.27
C SER A 41 -3.60 13.37 -6.36
N ASN A 42 -4.75 12.70 -6.47
CA ASN A 42 -5.92 12.89 -5.61
C ASN A 42 -5.86 12.06 -4.31
N GLY A 43 -4.74 11.37 -4.05
CA GLY A 43 -4.53 10.51 -2.89
C GLY A 43 -5.03 9.07 -3.05
N ASN A 44 -5.68 8.72 -4.18
CA ASN A 44 -6.13 7.34 -4.40
C ASN A 44 -4.94 6.40 -4.61
N ILE A 45 -5.04 5.20 -4.06
CA ILE A 45 -4.03 4.14 -4.19
C ILE A 45 -4.65 2.95 -4.92
N GLU A 46 -3.89 2.38 -5.83
CA GLU A 46 -4.18 1.13 -6.54
C GLU A 46 -2.95 0.23 -6.41
N ILE A 47 -3.10 -0.99 -5.90
CA ILE A 47 -2.01 -1.96 -5.71
C ILE A 47 -2.44 -3.31 -6.29
N TYR A 48 -1.48 -4.03 -6.85
CA TYR A 48 -1.62 -5.38 -7.37
C TYR A 48 -0.57 -6.28 -6.72
N ASP A 49 -0.97 -7.50 -6.40
CA ASP A 49 -0.03 -8.56 -6.02
C ASP A 49 0.45 -9.36 -7.24
N SER A 50 1.36 -10.31 -7.03
CA SER A 50 1.84 -11.20 -8.10
C SER A 50 0.76 -12.07 -8.75
N GLY A 51 -0.39 -12.24 -8.10
CA GLY A 51 -1.57 -12.96 -8.61
C GLY A 51 -2.55 -12.07 -9.39
N ASN A 52 -2.25 -10.78 -9.57
CA ASN A 52 -3.15 -9.75 -10.10
C ASN A 52 -4.39 -9.47 -9.23
N ASN A 53 -4.35 -9.79 -7.94
CA ASN A 53 -5.40 -9.34 -7.01
C ASN A 53 -5.32 -7.82 -6.87
N PHE A 54 -6.47 -7.16 -6.95
CA PHE A 54 -6.56 -5.70 -6.94
C PHE A 54 -6.92 -5.15 -5.57
N TYR A 55 -6.09 -4.26 -5.07
CA TYR A 55 -6.28 -3.54 -3.82
C TYR A 55 -6.49 -2.07 -4.12
N HIS A 56 -7.42 -1.43 -3.42
CA HIS A 56 -7.71 -0.01 -3.61
C HIS A 56 -7.86 0.73 -2.29
N GLY A 57 -7.57 2.03 -2.30
CA GLY A 57 -7.81 2.86 -1.13
C GLY A 57 -7.23 4.25 -1.25
N LYS A 58 -6.73 4.81 -0.14
CA LYS A 58 -6.39 6.22 -0.07
C LYS A 58 -5.24 6.52 0.90
N LEU A 59 -4.33 7.39 0.46
CA LEU A 59 -3.40 8.12 1.32
C LEU A 59 -4.09 9.40 1.82
N LYS A 60 -4.16 9.54 3.14
CA LYS A 60 -4.71 10.72 3.82
C LYS A 60 -3.62 11.78 4.01
N SER A 61 -4.04 13.04 4.16
CA SER A 61 -3.14 14.18 4.37
C SER A 61 -2.28 14.08 5.64
N ASN A 62 -2.72 13.29 6.63
CA ASN A 62 -1.97 13.02 7.85
C ASN A 62 -0.95 11.86 7.70
N GLY A 63 -0.76 11.32 6.49
CA GLY A 63 0.16 10.24 6.20
C GLY A 63 -0.42 8.83 6.43
N ASN A 64 -1.64 8.70 6.92
CA ASN A 64 -2.28 7.39 7.09
C ASN A 64 -2.73 6.82 5.75
N ILE A 65 -2.63 5.50 5.62
CA ILE A 65 -3.05 4.75 4.43
C ILE A 65 -4.18 3.80 4.84
N ASP A 66 -5.26 3.82 4.07
CA ASP A 66 -6.33 2.83 4.14
C ASP A 66 -6.37 2.08 2.81
N LEU A 67 -6.48 0.76 2.83
CA LEU A 67 -6.67 -0.08 1.65
C LEU A 67 -7.73 -1.14 1.91
N TYR A 68 -8.29 -1.66 0.82
CA TYR A 68 -9.21 -2.79 0.81
C TYR A 68 -8.74 -3.77 -0.26
N ASP A 69 -8.77 -5.06 0.08
CA ASP A 69 -8.49 -6.13 -0.86
C ASP A 69 -9.75 -6.50 -1.68
N PRO A 70 -9.66 -7.43 -2.66
CA PRO A 70 -10.81 -7.82 -3.47
C PRO A 70 -11.99 -8.40 -2.69
N GLU A 71 -11.73 -8.96 -1.51
CA GLU A 71 -12.74 -9.55 -0.63
C GLU A 71 -13.37 -8.50 0.31
N GLY A 72 -12.85 -7.27 0.30
CA GLY A 72 -13.29 -6.18 1.16
C GLY A 72 -12.63 -6.17 2.54
N ASN A 73 -11.58 -6.97 2.77
CA ASN A 73 -10.85 -6.93 4.03
C ASN A 73 -10.06 -5.62 4.12
N TYR A 74 -10.08 -5.03 5.31
CA TYR A 74 -9.44 -3.74 5.57
C TYR A 74 -7.95 -3.89 5.89
N TRP A 75 -7.16 -3.00 5.31
CA TRP A 75 -5.73 -2.87 5.52
C TRP A 75 -5.43 -1.42 5.92
N HIS A 76 -4.50 -1.24 6.85
CA HIS A 76 -4.15 0.09 7.35
C HIS A 76 -2.64 0.28 7.44
N GLY A 77 -2.19 1.53 7.35
CA GLY A 77 -0.77 1.81 7.40
C GLY A 77 -0.45 3.28 7.47
N LYS A 78 0.82 3.61 7.27
CA LYS A 78 1.30 4.99 7.27
C LYS A 78 2.56 5.17 6.45
N VAL A 79 2.72 6.39 5.96
CA VAL A 79 4.00 6.90 5.48
C VAL A 79 4.91 7.17 6.68
N LYS A 80 6.15 6.71 6.60
CA LYS A 80 7.20 7.00 7.57
C LYS A 80 7.74 8.41 7.33
N ALA A 81 7.84 9.18 8.40
CA ALA A 81 8.52 10.47 8.42
C ALA A 81 10.04 10.30 8.25
#